data_AF-A0A940EXA7-F1
#
_entry.id   AF-A0A940EXA7-F1
#
_cell.length_a   1.000
_cell.length_b   1.000
_cell.length_c   1.000
_cell.angle_alpha   90.00
_cell.angle_beta   90.00
_cell.angle_gamma   90.00
#
_symmetry.space_group_name_H-M   'P 1'
#
loop_
_entity.id
_entity.type
_entity.pdbx_description
1 polymer ?
#
loop_
_entity_poly.entity_id
_entity_poly.type
_entity_poly.pdbx_seq_one_letter_code
_entity_poly.pdbx_strand_id
1 'polypeptide(L)'
;MRRRLGLLGAWVVLAVPLWFALFLHSDTEMVVAGHESVVSPTFDGEVRLETGPYLPDLRMPSNGRVGVRIAIGKTTAQSTDELVQRYALIANRPEAEVRAVTREVKSLALAAALRAALLAAIPVAGWELLGARRRHELFHRPSRQVVATGTAVVLVAGLLVWQPWRSSPPHFKAGTWVGLPEAVPELTVPPELRRVQVQNAIFTQDTKRLISDAFGYYDRSKAFYERLVDLAPTTAAQLHQPEEGQTVAVLVSDRHDNIGMDAVVRAVAEQAGATAVVDAGDDTSAGQSWEAFSLESLDETFDSYDDHLAISGNHDHGKFVSGYLAKRGWTHLDHKAAEKFGVRFYGVDDPRSSGLGAFIPVKGPTLEEETATTADEVCDLDEKGERVATLVVHDANMGRTALERGCVDLVVAGHLHVQVGPERVVGTNGRAGYTYTNGTTGGAAFAVAAVGQLRREAEFTFLTYAEGRPVGIQPVRVSTHGTVTVDPYVALDLSATTGAVPD
;
A
#
# COMPACT_ATOMS: atom_id res chain seq x y z
N MET A 1 42.70 -29.91 5.73
CA MET A 1 41.96 -28.90 6.53
C MET A 1 42.56 -27.49 6.42
N ARG A 2 43.84 -27.27 6.78
CA ARG A 2 44.49 -25.93 6.73
C ARG A 2 44.37 -25.19 5.39
N ARG A 3 44.53 -25.88 4.25
CA ARG A 3 44.41 -25.28 2.91
C ARG A 3 43.00 -24.76 2.60
N ARG A 4 41.96 -25.52 2.96
CA ARG A 4 40.55 -25.09 2.77
C ARG A 4 40.22 -23.90 3.67
N LEU A 5 40.71 -23.89 4.91
CA LEU A 5 40.61 -22.72 5.79
C LEU A 5 41.34 -21.48 5.22
N GLY A 6 42.51 -21.67 4.62
CA GLY A 6 43.27 -20.57 4.01
C GLY A 6 42.56 -19.97 2.80
N LEU A 7 41.96 -20.80 1.93
CA LEU A 7 41.17 -20.33 0.79
C LEU A 7 39.88 -19.63 1.22
N LEU A 8 39.19 -20.18 2.23
CA LEU A 8 38.03 -19.54 2.83
C LEU A 8 38.40 -18.19 3.45
N GLY A 9 39.52 -18.12 4.17
CA GLY A 9 40.03 -16.87 4.74
C GLY A 9 40.34 -15.83 3.68
N ALA A 10 41.04 -16.22 2.60
CA ALA A 10 41.34 -15.33 1.48
C ALA A 10 40.06 -14.85 0.78
N TRP A 11 39.08 -15.73 0.59
CA TRP A 11 37.79 -15.37 0.04
C TRP A 11 37.04 -14.36 0.92
N VAL A 12 36.97 -14.58 2.24
CA VAL A 12 36.35 -13.64 3.19
C VAL A 12 37.06 -12.28 3.17
N VAL A 13 38.40 -12.27 3.17
CA VAL A 13 39.20 -11.03 3.12
C VAL A 13 38.94 -10.21 1.86
N LEU A 14 38.59 -10.85 0.75
CA LEU A 14 38.20 -10.17 -0.50
C LEU A 14 36.72 -9.80 -0.52
N ALA A 15 35.85 -10.71 -0.08
CA ALA A 15 34.40 -10.55 -0.15
C ALA A 15 33.91 -9.44 0.78
N VAL A 16 34.45 -9.31 1.99
CA VAL A 16 33.96 -8.33 2.97
C VAL A 16 34.18 -6.88 2.50
N PRO A 17 35.40 -6.45 2.08
CA PRO A 17 35.59 -5.09 1.55
C PRO A 17 34.78 -4.83 0.28
N LEU A 18 34.67 -5.82 -0.61
CA LEU A 18 33.84 -5.72 -1.82
C LEU A 18 32.37 -5.54 -1.47
N TRP A 19 31.89 -6.24 -0.44
CA TRP A 19 30.52 -6.10 0.05
C TRP A 19 30.26 -4.69 0.57
N PHE A 20 31.14 -4.16 1.43
CA PHE A 20 31.04 -2.78 1.93
C PHE A 20 30.98 -1.77 0.80
N ALA A 21 31.85 -1.94 -0.20
CA ALA A 21 31.92 -1.05 -1.36
C ALA A 21 30.64 -1.13 -2.21
N LEU A 22 30.19 -2.34 -2.55
CA LEU A 22 28.99 -2.56 -3.37
C LEU A 22 27.71 -2.10 -2.66
N PHE A 23 27.62 -2.32 -1.35
CA PHE A 23 26.48 -1.90 -0.55
C PHE A 23 26.38 -0.37 -0.51
N LEU A 24 27.48 0.35 -0.20
CA LEU A 24 27.49 1.82 -0.17
C LEU A 24 27.21 2.49 -1.52
N HIS A 25 27.44 1.79 -2.63
CA HIS A 25 27.17 2.29 -3.99
C HIS A 25 25.87 1.74 -4.57
N SER A 26 25.07 1.04 -3.76
CA SER A 26 23.76 0.58 -4.17
C SER A 26 22.70 1.64 -3.89
N ASP A 27 21.70 1.68 -4.75
CA ASP A 27 20.53 2.53 -4.62
C ASP A 27 19.33 1.75 -5.13
N THR A 28 18.15 2.18 -4.68
CA THR A 28 16.89 1.73 -5.24
C THR A 28 15.94 2.91 -5.36
N GLU A 29 15.17 2.92 -6.44
CA GLU A 29 14.04 3.83 -6.61
C GLU A 29 12.82 3.18 -5.94
N MET A 30 12.17 3.91 -5.05
CA MET A 30 10.92 3.49 -4.42
C MET A 30 10.09 4.72 -4.05
N VAL A 31 8.81 4.53 -3.80
CA VAL A 31 7.98 5.60 -3.23
C VAL A 31 8.21 5.60 -1.72
N VAL A 32 8.52 6.78 -1.17
CA VAL A 32 8.56 7.01 0.27
C VAL A 32 7.65 8.19 0.56
N ALA A 33 6.62 7.95 1.37
CA ALA A 33 5.69 8.96 1.86
C ALA A 33 5.09 9.84 0.74
N GLY A 34 4.57 9.18 -0.31
CA GLY A 34 3.93 9.86 -1.44
C GLY A 34 4.88 10.43 -2.49
N HIS A 35 6.18 10.13 -2.41
CA HIS A 35 7.16 10.69 -3.33
C HIS A 35 8.10 9.63 -3.90
N GLU A 36 8.30 9.68 -5.22
CA GLU A 36 9.42 8.98 -5.86
C GLU A 36 10.72 9.40 -5.19
N SER A 37 11.41 8.43 -4.64
CA SER A 37 12.58 8.64 -3.79
C SER A 37 13.68 7.68 -4.17
N VAL A 38 14.92 8.15 -4.06
CA VAL A 38 16.11 7.32 -4.20
C VAL A 38 16.61 7.00 -2.81
N VAL A 39 16.58 5.71 -2.45
CA VAL A 39 17.05 5.21 -1.17
C VAL A 39 18.45 4.64 -1.34
N SER A 40 19.41 5.14 -0.56
CA SER A 40 20.80 4.65 -0.53
C SER A 40 21.23 4.33 0.90
N PRO A 41 21.92 3.21 1.16
CA PRO A 41 22.44 2.90 2.48
C PRO A 41 23.70 3.71 2.82
N THR A 42 23.90 3.99 4.10
CA THR A 42 25.08 4.67 4.65
C THR A 42 25.61 3.92 5.88
N PHE A 43 26.79 4.30 6.38
CA PHE A 43 27.36 3.77 7.64
C PHE A 43 27.57 4.85 8.71
N ASP A 44 26.90 5.99 8.57
CA ASP A 44 26.94 7.09 9.54
C ASP A 44 25.98 6.88 10.72
N GLY A 45 25.13 5.85 10.67
CA GLY A 45 24.13 5.56 11.71
C GLY A 45 22.97 6.55 11.72
N GLU A 46 22.79 7.33 10.65
CA GLU A 46 21.76 8.36 10.53
C GLU A 46 20.78 8.00 9.40
N VAL A 47 19.49 8.20 9.65
CA VAL A 47 18.47 8.27 8.61
C VAL A 47 18.36 9.73 8.19
N ARG A 48 18.58 10.04 6.92
CA ARG A 48 18.50 11.39 6.36
C ARG A 48 17.43 11.43 5.28
N LEU A 49 16.49 12.36 5.42
CA LEU A 49 15.49 12.68 4.42
C LEU A 49 15.89 13.98 3.74
N GLU A 50 16.28 13.90 2.47
CA GLU A 50 16.65 15.05 1.66
C GLU A 50 15.42 15.48 0.86
N THR A 51 14.83 16.61 1.23
CA THR A 51 13.50 17.03 0.75
C THR A 51 13.55 17.99 -0.44
N GLY A 52 14.77 18.32 -0.91
CA GLY A 52 14.97 19.22 -2.05
C GLY A 52 14.88 20.70 -1.66
N PRO A 53 14.61 21.62 -2.63
CA PRO A 53 14.79 23.06 -2.41
C PRO A 53 13.68 23.75 -1.61
N TYR A 54 12.55 23.10 -1.37
CA TYR A 54 11.35 23.74 -0.81
C TYR A 54 11.12 23.44 0.68
N LEU A 55 11.57 22.29 1.15
CA LEU A 55 11.49 21.87 2.55
C LEU A 55 12.90 21.67 3.12
N PRO A 56 13.09 21.82 4.43
CA PRO A 56 14.37 21.57 5.05
C PRO A 56 14.64 20.06 5.20
N ASP A 57 15.87 19.65 4.91
CA ASP A 57 16.30 18.27 5.13
C ASP A 57 16.17 17.88 6.61
N LEU A 58 15.79 16.64 6.85
CA LEU A 58 15.61 16.05 8.18
C LEU A 58 16.62 14.94 8.41
N ARG A 59 17.08 14.75 9.65
CA ARG A 59 17.83 13.56 10.02
C ARG A 59 17.51 13.06 11.42
N MET A 60 17.71 11.77 11.65
CA MET A 60 17.59 11.14 12.96
C MET A 60 18.46 9.87 13.07
N PRO A 61 18.85 9.44 14.28
CA PRO A 61 19.65 8.22 14.45
C PRO A 61 18.86 6.95 14.09
N SER A 62 19.49 6.02 13.37
CA SER A 62 18.88 4.76 12.87
C SER A 62 18.82 3.62 13.88
N ASN A 63 19.18 3.87 15.14
CA ASN A 63 19.38 2.87 16.21
C ASN A 63 20.46 1.80 15.91
N GLY A 64 21.31 2.00 14.89
CA GLY A 64 22.35 1.06 14.49
C GLY A 64 23.53 1.73 13.78
N ARG A 65 24.42 0.92 13.19
CA ARG A 65 25.56 1.42 12.39
C ARG A 65 25.21 1.68 10.93
N VAL A 66 24.12 1.10 10.45
CA VAL A 66 23.64 1.31 9.08
C VAL A 66 22.70 2.50 9.12
N GLY A 67 23.05 3.56 8.40
CA GLY A 67 22.15 4.68 8.13
C GLY A 67 21.49 4.51 6.76
N VAL A 68 20.57 5.42 6.45
CA VAL A 68 19.86 5.46 5.17
C VAL A 68 19.72 6.90 4.74
N ARG A 69 20.05 7.19 3.49
CA ARG A 69 19.74 8.45 2.84
C ARG A 69 18.57 8.24 1.91
N ILE A 70 17.53 9.03 2.10
CA ILE A 70 16.29 9.03 1.32
C ILE A 70 16.25 10.37 0.61
N ALA A 71 16.58 10.39 -0.67
CA ALA A 71 16.51 11.59 -1.49
C ALA A 71 15.14 11.63 -2.17
N ILE A 72 14.30 12.58 -1.77
CA ILE A 72 13.02 12.81 -2.42
C ILE A 72 13.30 13.39 -3.81
N GLY A 73 12.85 12.67 -4.84
CA GLY A 73 12.98 13.08 -6.24
C GLY A 73 12.20 14.35 -6.52
N LYS A 74 12.47 15.00 -7.68
CA LYS A 74 11.64 16.10 -8.16
C LYS A 74 10.23 15.57 -8.33
N THR A 75 9.31 15.97 -7.46
CA THR A 75 7.90 15.65 -7.59
C THR A 75 7.44 16.13 -8.96
N THR A 76 7.20 15.20 -9.89
CA THR A 76 6.58 15.46 -11.19
C THR A 76 5.09 15.69 -10.95
N ALA A 77 4.79 16.74 -10.19
CA ALA A 77 3.43 17.22 -10.03
C ALA A 77 3.04 17.98 -11.31
N GLN A 78 1.92 17.60 -11.91
CA GLN A 78 1.35 18.28 -13.06
C GLN A 78 0.69 19.61 -12.65
N SER A 79 0.46 19.81 -11.35
CA SER A 79 -0.09 21.05 -10.79
C SER A 79 0.48 21.37 -9.40
N THR A 80 0.36 22.64 -8.99
CA THR A 80 0.73 23.09 -7.64
C THR A 80 -0.13 22.43 -6.55
N ASP A 81 -1.40 22.13 -6.84
CA ASP A 81 -2.32 21.51 -5.89
C ASP A 81 -1.91 20.05 -5.61
N GLU A 82 -1.52 19.31 -6.64
CA GLU A 82 -0.96 17.96 -6.52
C GLU A 82 0.34 17.97 -5.71
N LEU A 83 1.19 18.99 -5.88
CA LEU A 83 2.42 19.13 -5.10
C LEU A 83 2.14 19.35 -3.61
N VAL A 84 1.21 20.27 -3.27
CA VAL A 84 0.80 20.54 -1.88
C VAL A 84 0.17 19.32 -1.23
N GLN A 85 -0.66 18.58 -1.98
CA GLN A 85 -1.31 17.36 -1.50
C GLN A 85 -0.31 16.24 -1.24
N ARG A 86 0.67 16.01 -2.13
CA ARG A 86 1.72 15.01 -1.92
C ARG A 86 2.59 15.32 -0.70
N TYR A 87 2.96 16.58 -0.45
CA TYR A 87 3.70 16.96 0.75
C TYR A 87 2.94 16.71 2.05
N ALA A 88 1.60 16.75 2.02
CA ALA A 88 0.78 16.50 3.20
C ALA A 88 0.81 15.02 3.63
N LEU A 89 1.19 14.09 2.73
CA LEU A 89 1.28 12.64 2.97
C LEU A 89 2.50 12.22 3.79
N ILE A 90 3.54 13.06 3.83
CA ILE A 90 4.79 12.78 4.56
C ILE A 90 4.52 12.48 6.06
N ALA A 91 3.39 12.92 6.59
CA ALA A 91 3.02 12.76 7.98
C ALA A 91 2.24 11.47 8.31
N ASN A 92 1.72 10.67 7.36
CA ASN A 92 0.53 9.86 7.69
C ASN A 92 0.76 8.57 8.51
N ARG A 93 1.77 7.72 8.27
CA ARG A 93 2.18 6.64 9.20
C ARG A 93 3.62 6.22 8.92
N PRO A 94 4.62 6.64 9.73
CA PRO A 94 6.02 6.35 9.45
C PRO A 94 6.36 4.86 9.56
N GLU A 95 5.55 4.04 10.23
CA GLU A 95 5.89 2.64 10.51
C GLU A 95 5.89 1.75 9.25
N ALA A 96 4.92 1.90 8.37
CA ALA A 96 4.84 1.15 7.10
C ALA A 96 6.00 1.52 6.18
N GLU A 97 6.25 2.83 6.03
CA GLU A 97 7.38 3.37 5.27
C GLU A 97 8.73 2.90 5.82
N VAL A 98 8.90 2.89 7.15
CA VAL A 98 10.12 2.39 7.80
C VAL A 98 10.30 0.89 7.50
N ARG A 99 9.23 0.09 7.52
CA ARG A 99 9.30 -1.33 7.14
C ARG A 99 9.69 -1.51 5.68
N ALA A 100 9.05 -0.78 4.76
CA ALA A 100 9.34 -0.83 3.33
C ALA A 100 10.81 -0.45 3.05
N VAL A 101 11.28 0.69 3.56
CA VAL A 101 12.68 1.11 3.42
C VAL A 101 13.63 0.09 4.04
N THR A 102 13.31 -0.46 5.21
CA THR A 102 14.14 -1.49 5.86
C THR A 102 14.23 -2.77 5.02
N ARG A 103 13.12 -3.19 4.42
CA ARG A 103 13.02 -4.36 3.53
C ARG A 103 13.93 -4.19 2.32
N GLU A 104 13.84 -3.02 1.67
CA GLU A 104 14.64 -2.71 0.50
C GLU A 104 16.13 -2.57 0.82
N VAL A 105 16.51 -1.90 1.91
CA VAL A 105 17.91 -1.81 2.33
C VAL A 105 18.49 -3.19 2.67
N LYS A 106 17.70 -4.10 3.26
CA LYS A 106 18.10 -5.50 3.46
C LYS A 106 18.28 -6.24 2.13
N SER A 107 17.39 -6.02 1.17
CA SER A 107 17.50 -6.57 -0.19
C SER A 107 18.79 -6.12 -0.87
N LEU A 108 19.11 -4.83 -0.80
CA LEU A 108 20.37 -4.27 -1.31
C LEU A 108 21.59 -4.88 -0.62
N ALA A 109 21.55 -5.06 0.70
CA ALA A 109 22.63 -5.71 1.45
C ALA A 109 22.87 -7.16 1.02
N LEU A 110 21.80 -7.94 0.81
CA LEU A 110 21.86 -9.32 0.34
C LEU A 110 22.37 -9.40 -1.10
N ALA A 111 21.85 -8.56 -2.00
CA ALA A 111 22.29 -8.50 -3.39
C ALA A 111 23.78 -8.12 -3.49
N ALA A 112 24.23 -7.13 -2.71
CA ALA A 112 25.64 -6.77 -2.61
C ALA A 112 26.48 -7.94 -2.07
N ALA A 113 25.98 -8.69 -1.09
CA ALA A 113 26.71 -9.83 -0.50
C ALA A 113 26.91 -10.95 -1.52
N LEU A 114 25.87 -11.28 -2.29
CA LEU A 114 25.93 -12.26 -3.36
C LEU A 114 26.91 -11.84 -4.47
N ARG A 115 26.85 -10.57 -4.90
CA ARG A 115 27.79 -10.04 -5.91
C ARG A 115 29.22 -10.05 -5.40
N ALA A 116 29.47 -9.61 -4.16
CA ALA A 116 30.79 -9.62 -3.55
C ALA A 116 31.34 -11.05 -3.39
N ALA A 117 30.49 -11.99 -2.98
CA ALA A 117 30.81 -13.41 -2.87
C ALA A 117 31.27 -14.00 -4.21
N LEU A 118 30.53 -13.72 -5.29
CA LEU A 118 30.84 -14.18 -6.64
C LEU A 118 32.15 -13.54 -7.17
N LEU A 119 32.30 -12.23 -7.01
CA LEU A 119 33.51 -11.51 -7.44
C LEU A 119 34.76 -11.97 -6.68
N ALA A 120 34.65 -12.19 -5.37
CA ALA A 120 35.74 -12.70 -4.55
C ALA A 120 36.11 -14.16 -4.88
N ALA A 121 35.18 -14.95 -5.41
CA ALA A 121 35.45 -16.33 -5.83
C ALA A 121 36.36 -16.41 -7.06
N ILE A 122 36.32 -15.41 -7.96
CA ILE A 122 37.11 -15.37 -9.20
C ILE A 122 38.63 -15.48 -8.94
N PRO A 123 39.27 -14.60 -8.14
CA PRO A 123 40.70 -14.69 -7.89
C PRO A 123 41.08 -15.93 -7.08
N VAL A 124 40.20 -16.41 -6.18
CA VAL A 124 40.44 -17.62 -5.39
C VAL A 124 40.41 -18.88 -6.27
N ALA A 125 39.43 -18.98 -7.17
CA ALA A 125 39.34 -20.04 -8.16
C ALA A 125 40.51 -19.98 -9.15
N GLY A 126 40.86 -18.78 -9.63
CA GLY A 126 42.03 -18.56 -10.49
C GLY A 126 43.34 -18.99 -9.82
N TRP A 127 43.52 -18.69 -8.53
CA TRP A 127 44.67 -19.14 -7.75
C TRP A 127 44.75 -20.66 -7.61
N GLU A 128 43.60 -21.34 -7.49
CA GLU A 128 43.54 -22.80 -7.45
C GLU A 128 43.83 -23.43 -8.82
N LEU A 129 43.34 -22.84 -9.91
CA LEU A 129 43.57 -23.30 -11.28
C LEU A 129 45.04 -23.17 -11.72
N LEU A 130 45.81 -22.25 -11.15
CA LEU A 130 47.23 -22.06 -11.48
C LEU A 130 48.14 -23.25 -11.09
N GLY A 131 47.70 -24.15 -10.21
CA GLY A 131 48.47 -25.34 -9.81
C GLY A 131 49.70 -25.03 -8.92
N ALA A 132 50.26 -26.04 -8.25
CA ALA A 132 51.32 -25.82 -7.25
C ALA A 132 52.66 -25.32 -7.85
N ARG A 133 52.99 -25.77 -9.07
CA ARG A 133 54.25 -25.45 -9.76
C ARG A 133 54.34 -23.97 -10.17
N ARG A 134 53.31 -23.46 -10.85
CA ARG A 134 53.22 -22.05 -11.26
C ARG A 134 53.12 -21.09 -10.08
N ARG A 135 52.44 -21.50 -8.99
CA ARG A 135 52.42 -20.73 -7.72
C ARG A 135 53.82 -20.55 -7.14
N HIS A 136 54.66 -21.59 -7.15
CA HIS A 136 56.03 -21.50 -6.64
C HIS A 136 56.93 -20.61 -7.51
N GLU A 137 56.77 -20.68 -8.85
CA GLU A 137 57.46 -19.81 -9.81
C GLU A 137 57.07 -18.33 -9.64
N LEU A 138 55.78 -18.05 -9.42
CA LEU A 138 55.24 -16.72 -9.14
C LEU A 138 55.83 -16.06 -7.89
N PHE A 139 56.06 -16.85 -6.83
CA PHE A 139 56.62 -16.36 -5.57
C PHE A 139 58.12 -16.05 -5.64
N HIS A 140 58.87 -16.71 -6.52
CA HIS A 140 60.33 -16.57 -6.59
C HIS A 140 60.82 -15.64 -7.71
N ARG A 141 60.03 -15.46 -8.78
CA ARG A 141 60.31 -14.52 -9.86
C ARG A 141 59.01 -13.89 -10.35
N PRO A 142 58.56 -12.77 -9.77
CA PRO A 142 57.41 -12.06 -10.31
C PRO A 142 57.78 -11.57 -11.72
N SER A 143 57.21 -12.22 -12.74
CA SER A 143 57.30 -11.74 -14.12
C SER A 143 56.55 -10.41 -14.21
N ARG A 144 57.07 -9.46 -14.99
CA ARG A 144 56.40 -8.16 -15.24
C ARG A 144 54.94 -8.34 -15.71
N GLN A 145 54.64 -9.43 -16.42
CA GLN A 145 53.28 -9.72 -16.89
C GLN A 145 52.34 -10.07 -15.74
N VAL A 146 52.81 -10.78 -14.72
CA VAL A 146 52.00 -11.16 -13.55
C VAL A 146 51.65 -9.94 -12.72
N VAL A 147 52.63 -9.07 -12.47
CA VAL A 147 52.40 -7.81 -11.77
C VAL A 147 51.42 -6.96 -12.58
N ALA A 148 51.62 -6.84 -13.90
CA ALA A 148 50.71 -6.09 -14.76
C ALA A 148 49.28 -6.66 -14.76
N THR A 149 49.10 -7.98 -14.82
CA THR A 149 47.75 -8.60 -14.76
C THR A 149 47.11 -8.44 -13.38
N GLY A 150 47.88 -8.62 -12.30
CA GLY A 150 47.38 -8.39 -10.93
C GLY A 150 46.97 -6.94 -10.71
N THR A 151 47.79 -5.99 -11.16
CA THR A 151 47.47 -4.56 -11.13
C THR A 151 46.28 -4.24 -12.03
N ALA A 152 46.16 -4.84 -13.22
CA ALA A 152 45.01 -4.63 -14.10
C ALA A 152 43.71 -5.17 -13.49
N VAL A 153 43.72 -6.33 -12.83
CA VAL A 153 42.54 -6.86 -12.12
C VAL A 153 42.17 -5.97 -10.94
N VAL A 154 43.13 -5.49 -10.17
CA VAL A 154 42.90 -4.56 -9.06
C VAL A 154 42.38 -3.22 -9.57
N LEU A 155 42.90 -2.71 -10.69
CA LEU A 155 42.45 -1.48 -11.33
C LEU A 155 41.04 -1.64 -11.90
N VAL A 156 40.72 -2.76 -12.55
CA VAL A 156 39.38 -3.05 -13.09
C VAL A 156 38.39 -3.25 -11.94
N ALA A 157 38.75 -3.97 -10.88
CA ALA A 157 37.92 -4.08 -9.68
C ALA A 157 37.73 -2.70 -9.01
N GLY A 158 38.79 -1.90 -8.94
CA GLY A 158 38.75 -0.52 -8.47
C GLY A 158 37.85 0.38 -9.32
N LEU A 159 37.88 0.22 -10.65
CA LEU A 159 37.03 0.91 -11.64
C LEU A 159 35.58 0.40 -11.68
N LEU A 160 35.32 -0.83 -11.27
CA LEU A 160 33.95 -1.35 -11.14
C LEU A 160 33.29 -0.89 -9.83
N VAL A 161 34.11 -0.67 -8.79
CA VAL A 161 33.70 -0.09 -7.50
C VAL A 161 33.57 1.43 -7.61
N TRP A 162 34.54 2.10 -8.22
CA TRP A 162 34.50 3.52 -8.53
C TRP A 162 33.66 3.68 -9.80
N GLN A 163 32.36 3.94 -9.67
CA GLN A 163 31.45 4.18 -10.79
C GLN A 163 31.29 5.68 -11.08
N PRO A 164 32.29 6.39 -11.64
CA PRO A 164 32.25 7.85 -11.83
C PRO A 164 31.22 8.30 -12.88
N TRP A 165 30.67 7.38 -13.66
CA TRP A 165 29.60 7.62 -14.63
C TRP A 165 28.20 7.72 -14.00
N ARG A 166 28.05 7.42 -12.70
CA ARG A 166 26.84 7.77 -11.96
C ARG A 166 27.00 9.19 -11.41
N SER A 167 26.13 10.09 -11.85
CA SER A 167 26.05 11.45 -11.32
C SER A 167 25.78 11.39 -9.81
N SER A 168 26.72 11.86 -8.99
CA SER A 168 26.41 12.13 -7.60
C SER A 168 25.22 13.10 -7.56
N PRO A 169 24.20 12.85 -6.73
CA PRO A 169 23.15 13.83 -6.50
C PRO A 169 23.80 15.16 -6.09
N PRO A 170 23.23 16.31 -6.45
CA PRO A 170 23.78 17.60 -6.10
C PRO A 170 23.99 17.66 -4.57
N HIS A 171 25.25 17.75 -4.16
CA HIS A 171 25.62 18.00 -2.78
C HIS A 171 25.19 19.43 -2.42
N PHE A 172 24.02 19.58 -1.81
CA PHE A 172 23.68 20.84 -1.15
C PHE A 172 24.61 21.03 0.05
N LYS A 173 25.11 22.26 0.23
CA LYS A 173 26.09 22.58 1.29
C LYS A 173 25.55 22.12 2.64
N ALA A 174 26.42 21.51 3.44
CA ALA A 174 26.12 21.12 4.81
C ALA A 174 25.65 22.34 5.62
N GLY A 175 24.33 22.50 5.77
CA GLY A 175 23.77 23.45 6.72
C GLY A 175 24.02 22.97 8.15
N THR A 176 23.96 23.90 9.10
CA THR A 176 23.98 23.54 10.52
C THR A 176 22.70 22.78 10.87
N TRP A 177 22.87 21.63 11.51
CA TRP A 177 21.77 20.81 12.02
C TRP A 177 21.39 21.27 13.41
N VAL A 178 20.11 21.50 13.63
CA VAL A 178 19.55 21.95 14.90
C VAL A 178 18.51 20.95 15.34
N GLY A 179 18.42 20.64 16.64
CA GLY A 179 17.38 19.75 17.15
C GLY A 179 15.98 20.33 16.87
N LEU A 180 15.02 19.50 16.48
CA LEU A 180 13.65 19.97 16.21
C LEU A 180 13.07 20.80 17.37
N PRO A 181 13.23 20.43 18.66
CA PRO A 181 12.78 21.26 19.78
C PRO A 181 13.42 22.66 19.86
N GLU A 182 14.67 22.79 19.41
CA GLU A 182 15.39 24.06 19.38
C GLU A 182 15.01 24.89 18.14
N ALA A 183 14.68 24.24 17.03
CA ALA A 183 14.22 24.89 15.81
C ALA A 183 12.81 25.49 15.96
N VAL A 184 11.93 24.83 16.73
CA VAL A 184 10.55 25.26 17.05
C VAL A 184 10.29 25.33 18.56
N PRO A 185 10.94 26.26 19.30
CA PRO A 185 10.85 26.32 20.76
C PRO A 185 9.45 26.70 21.28
N GLU A 186 8.63 27.28 20.41
CA GLU A 186 7.24 27.66 20.70
C GLU A 186 6.31 26.44 20.88
N LEU A 187 6.76 25.22 20.54
CA LEU A 187 5.93 24.02 20.42
C LEU A 187 6.34 22.91 21.38
N THR A 188 5.36 22.15 21.81
CA THR A 188 5.60 20.90 22.54
C THR A 188 5.90 19.80 21.54
N VAL A 189 7.19 19.50 21.33
CA VAL A 189 7.61 18.41 20.43
C VAL A 189 7.33 17.04 21.08
N PRO A 190 6.59 16.14 20.40
CA PRO A 190 6.34 14.78 20.86
C PRO A 190 7.64 14.04 21.21
N PRO A 191 7.67 13.18 22.25
CA PRO A 191 8.87 12.47 22.68
C PRO A 191 9.60 11.73 21.55
N GLU A 192 8.85 11.20 20.58
CA GLU A 192 9.35 10.42 19.44
C GLU A 192 10.20 11.29 18.49
N LEU A 193 9.80 12.56 18.33
CA LEU A 193 10.40 13.52 17.38
C LEU A 193 11.54 14.34 17.99
N ARG A 194 11.80 14.22 19.29
CA ARG A 194 12.92 14.95 19.96
C ARG A 194 14.29 14.59 19.42
N ARG A 195 14.41 13.42 18.79
CA ARG A 195 15.65 12.94 18.16
C ARG A 195 15.83 13.44 16.73
N VAL A 196 14.83 14.09 16.14
CA VAL A 196 14.88 14.64 14.79
C VAL A 196 15.65 15.95 14.80
N GLN A 197 16.53 16.11 13.82
CA GLN A 197 17.29 17.33 13.57
C GLN A 197 16.91 17.88 12.20
N VAL A 198 16.87 19.20 12.09
CA VAL A 198 16.48 19.92 10.87
C VAL A 198 17.64 20.78 10.39
N GLN A 199 17.81 20.87 9.07
CA GLN A 199 18.82 21.75 8.48
C GLN A 199 18.35 23.22 8.49
N ASN A 200 19.09 24.10 9.18
CA ASN A 200 18.69 25.48 9.51
C ASN A 200 18.61 26.46 8.31
N ALA A 201 19.03 26.06 7.11
CA ALA A 201 19.22 26.98 5.98
C ALA A 201 17.91 27.50 5.34
N ILE A 202 16.75 26.91 5.65
CA ILE A 202 15.44 27.26 5.06
C ILE A 202 14.35 27.34 6.16
N PHE A 203 14.70 27.76 7.37
CA PHE A 203 13.76 27.80 8.51
C PHE A 203 13.19 29.21 8.71
N THR A 204 12.35 29.67 7.77
CA THR A 204 11.62 30.95 7.89
C THR A 204 10.45 30.82 8.89
N GLN A 205 9.94 31.95 9.39
CA GLN A 205 8.78 31.96 10.31
C GLN A 205 7.52 31.31 9.70
N ASP A 206 7.33 31.44 8.39
CA ASP A 206 6.18 30.84 7.69
C ASP A 206 6.30 29.31 7.61
N THR A 207 7.50 28.78 7.34
CA THR A 207 7.78 27.34 7.35
C THR A 207 7.62 26.74 8.75
N LYS A 208 8.02 27.49 9.80
CA LYS A 208 7.81 27.09 11.21
C LYS A 208 6.34 26.90 11.55
N ARG A 209 5.47 27.84 11.15
CA ARG A 209 4.02 27.75 11.40
C ARG A 209 3.39 26.58 10.65
N LEU A 210 3.78 26.35 9.40
CA LEU A 210 3.26 25.25 8.59
C LEU A 210 3.63 23.88 9.18
N ILE A 211 4.87 23.71 9.63
CA ILE A 211 5.34 22.49 10.31
C ILE A 211 4.62 22.29 11.66
N SER A 212 4.41 23.38 12.42
CA SER A 212 3.66 23.37 13.68
C SER A 212 2.23 22.85 13.51
N ASP A 213 1.51 23.46 12.56
CA ASP A 213 0.11 23.15 12.32
C ASP A 213 -0.04 21.71 11.82
N ALA A 214 0.92 21.23 11.01
CA ALA A 214 0.97 19.84 10.56
C ALA A 214 1.18 18.84 11.71
N PHE A 215 2.11 19.09 12.65
CA PHE A 215 2.32 18.19 13.78
C PHE A 215 1.15 18.17 14.75
N GLY A 216 0.64 19.34 15.14
CA GLY A 216 -0.53 19.41 16.02
C GLY A 216 -1.75 18.75 15.38
N TYR A 217 -1.89 18.83 14.06
CA TYR A 217 -2.93 18.13 13.31
C TYR A 217 -2.72 16.61 13.28
N TYR A 218 -1.48 16.14 13.08
CA TYR A 218 -1.13 14.72 13.13
C TYR A 218 -1.45 14.09 14.49
N ASP A 219 -1.03 14.69 15.59
CA ASP A 219 -1.28 14.16 16.94
C ASP A 219 -2.78 14.05 17.24
N ARG A 220 -3.56 15.06 16.83
CA ARG A 220 -5.03 15.02 16.97
C ARG A 220 -5.68 13.95 16.10
N SER A 221 -5.12 13.69 14.91
CA SER A 221 -5.58 12.64 14.01
C SER A 221 -5.27 11.25 14.57
N LYS A 222 -4.03 11.03 15.03
CA LYS A 222 -3.62 9.76 15.65
C LYS A 222 -4.47 9.45 16.88
N ALA A 223 -4.58 10.40 17.81
CA ALA A 223 -5.41 10.22 19.00
C ALA A 223 -6.90 10.00 18.66
N PHE A 224 -7.38 10.53 17.54
CA PHE A 224 -8.74 10.29 17.07
C PHE A 224 -8.95 8.83 16.66
N TYR A 225 -8.08 8.28 15.80
CA TYR A 225 -8.20 6.89 15.36
C TYR A 225 -7.90 5.89 16.48
N GLU A 226 -6.94 6.17 17.37
CA GLU A 226 -6.66 5.34 18.56
C GLU A 226 -7.91 5.20 19.44
N ARG A 227 -8.61 6.31 19.71
CA ARG A 227 -9.88 6.26 20.47
C ARG A 227 -10.96 5.45 19.76
N LEU A 228 -11.02 5.48 18.42
CA LEU A 228 -11.99 4.69 17.66
C LEU A 228 -11.66 3.19 17.74
N VAL A 229 -10.38 2.82 17.71
CA VAL A 229 -9.93 1.44 17.92
C VAL A 229 -10.30 0.98 19.34
N ASP A 230 -10.14 1.81 20.36
CA ASP A 230 -10.52 1.48 21.74
C ASP A 230 -12.04 1.23 21.91
N LEU A 231 -12.87 1.77 21.02
CA LEU A 231 -14.32 1.53 21.01
C LEU A 231 -14.71 0.19 20.37
N ALA A 232 -13.78 -0.50 19.70
CA ALA A 232 -14.09 -1.70 18.91
C ALA A 232 -14.84 -2.79 19.70
N PRO A 233 -14.49 -3.14 20.95
CA PRO A 233 -15.24 -4.12 21.72
C PRO A 233 -16.71 -3.71 21.97
N THR A 234 -16.94 -2.42 22.26
CA THR A 234 -18.30 -1.90 22.50
C THR A 234 -19.12 -1.76 21.23
N THR A 235 -18.46 -1.47 20.10
CA THR A 235 -19.09 -1.45 18.78
C THR A 235 -19.48 -2.87 18.36
N ALA A 236 -18.55 -3.82 18.47
CA ALA A 236 -18.78 -5.21 18.05
C ALA A 236 -19.84 -5.92 18.90
N ALA A 237 -20.02 -5.55 20.17
CA ALA A 237 -21.10 -6.07 21.00
C ALA A 237 -22.52 -5.73 20.48
N GLN A 238 -22.64 -4.77 19.57
CA GLN A 238 -23.90 -4.38 18.91
C GLN A 238 -24.07 -5.04 17.53
N LEU A 239 -23.02 -5.71 17.02
CA LEU A 239 -23.07 -6.44 15.76
C LEU A 239 -23.74 -7.80 15.94
N HIS A 240 -24.42 -8.23 14.88
CA HIS A 240 -24.90 -9.59 14.74
C HIS A 240 -23.75 -10.57 14.91
N GLN A 241 -23.93 -11.55 15.79
CA GLN A 241 -22.94 -12.58 16.04
C GLN A 241 -23.19 -13.73 15.06
N PRO A 242 -22.20 -14.14 14.26
CA PRO A 242 -22.40 -15.19 13.28
C PRO A 242 -22.79 -16.51 13.95
N GLU A 243 -23.83 -17.16 13.41
CA GLU A 243 -24.23 -18.50 13.81
C GLU A 243 -23.25 -19.56 13.26
N GLU A 244 -23.36 -20.80 13.74
CA GLU A 244 -22.55 -21.90 13.21
C GLU A 244 -22.78 -22.07 11.70
N GLY A 245 -21.69 -22.07 10.91
CA GLY A 245 -21.75 -22.15 9.46
C GLY A 245 -21.95 -20.81 8.73
N GLN A 246 -22.08 -19.70 9.46
CA GLN A 246 -22.06 -18.36 8.86
C GLN A 246 -20.63 -17.85 8.69
N THR A 247 -20.38 -17.16 7.59
CA THR A 247 -19.13 -16.43 7.33
C THR A 247 -19.43 -14.94 7.24
N VAL A 248 -18.56 -14.12 7.84
CA VAL A 248 -18.68 -12.66 7.82
C VAL A 248 -17.53 -12.09 6.99
N ALA A 249 -17.86 -11.26 6.02
CA ALA A 249 -16.91 -10.43 5.29
C ALA A 249 -17.14 -8.96 5.65
N VAL A 250 -16.07 -8.16 5.69
CA VAL A 250 -16.18 -6.71 5.79
C VAL A 250 -16.09 -6.09 4.40
N LEU A 251 -17.06 -5.26 4.05
CA LEU A 251 -17.11 -4.43 2.86
C LEU A 251 -16.46 -3.08 3.16
N VAL A 252 -15.46 -2.73 2.37
CA VAL A 252 -14.80 -1.42 2.36
C VAL A 252 -14.89 -0.82 0.96
N SER A 253 -14.89 0.51 0.89
CA SER A 253 -14.92 1.26 -0.37
C SER A 253 -14.53 2.71 -0.14
N ASP A 254 -14.07 3.40 -1.17
CA ASP A 254 -13.83 4.85 -1.15
C ASP A 254 -12.95 5.27 0.04
N ARG A 255 -11.82 4.58 0.20
CA ARG A 255 -10.82 4.91 1.22
C ARG A 255 -10.13 6.23 0.90
N HIS A 256 -9.94 6.57 -0.38
CA HIS A 256 -9.32 7.82 -0.86
C HIS A 256 -8.07 8.18 -0.04
N ASP A 257 -7.17 7.20 0.10
CA ASP A 257 -5.92 7.26 0.86
C ASP A 257 -6.04 7.48 2.39
N ASN A 258 -7.23 7.41 2.98
CA ASN A 258 -7.38 7.49 4.43
C ASN A 258 -7.09 6.16 5.12
N ILE A 259 -5.80 5.91 5.37
CA ILE A 259 -5.29 4.75 6.09
C ILE A 259 -5.62 4.73 7.59
N GLY A 260 -6.14 5.83 8.15
CA GLY A 260 -6.50 5.93 9.56
C GLY A 260 -7.62 4.97 9.94
N MET A 261 -8.62 4.86 9.05
CA MET A 261 -9.79 4.01 9.23
C MET A 261 -9.48 2.53 9.14
N ASP A 262 -8.46 2.11 8.39
CA ASP A 262 -8.09 0.69 8.24
C ASP A 262 -7.95 -0.02 9.59
N ALA A 263 -7.26 0.62 10.55
CA ALA A 263 -7.08 0.07 11.89
C ALA A 263 -8.40 -0.01 12.68
N VAL A 264 -9.29 0.96 12.49
CA VAL A 264 -10.62 0.97 13.11
C VAL A 264 -11.48 -0.15 12.53
N VAL A 265 -11.51 -0.29 11.21
CA VAL A 265 -12.24 -1.36 10.52
C VAL A 265 -11.73 -2.71 10.99
N ARG A 266 -10.41 -2.93 11.00
CA ARG A 266 -9.81 -4.19 11.45
C ARG A 266 -10.15 -4.54 12.89
N ALA A 267 -10.05 -3.56 13.79
CA ALA A 267 -10.33 -3.79 15.21
C ALA A 267 -11.78 -4.21 15.45
N VAL A 268 -12.75 -3.59 14.77
CA VAL A 268 -14.16 -3.97 14.86
C VAL A 268 -14.41 -5.31 14.16
N ALA A 269 -13.84 -5.50 12.98
CA ALA A 269 -14.05 -6.71 12.17
C ALA A 269 -13.48 -7.97 12.80
N GLU A 270 -12.36 -7.88 13.53
CA GLU A 270 -11.82 -8.99 14.32
C GLU A 270 -12.82 -9.47 15.38
N GLN A 271 -13.43 -8.53 16.10
CA GLN A 271 -14.39 -8.82 17.17
C GLN A 271 -15.74 -9.28 16.60
N ALA A 272 -16.07 -8.87 15.37
CA ALA A 272 -17.25 -9.32 14.64
C ALA A 272 -17.11 -10.73 14.05
N GLY A 273 -15.92 -11.35 14.14
CA GLY A 273 -15.64 -12.66 13.55
C GLY A 273 -15.52 -12.63 12.03
N ALA A 274 -15.17 -11.49 11.43
CA ALA A 274 -14.94 -11.40 10.00
C ALA A 274 -13.64 -12.11 9.62
N THR A 275 -13.68 -12.87 8.52
CA THR A 275 -12.54 -13.64 8.00
C THR A 275 -12.16 -13.28 6.57
N ALA A 276 -12.94 -12.40 5.93
CA ALA A 276 -12.72 -11.93 4.57
C ALA A 276 -12.95 -10.43 4.44
N VAL A 277 -12.34 -9.83 3.42
CA VAL A 277 -12.55 -8.43 3.02
C VAL A 277 -12.98 -8.37 1.56
N VAL A 278 -14.02 -7.58 1.30
CA VAL A 278 -14.51 -7.23 -0.03
C VAL A 278 -14.27 -5.74 -0.21
N ASP A 279 -13.42 -5.39 -1.16
CA ASP A 279 -13.09 -4.01 -1.48
C ASP A 279 -13.77 -3.60 -2.80
N ALA A 280 -14.63 -2.59 -2.72
CA ALA A 280 -15.39 -2.05 -3.85
C ALA A 280 -14.71 -0.84 -4.53
N GLY A 281 -13.42 -0.62 -4.28
CA GLY A 281 -12.57 0.31 -5.02
C GLY A 281 -12.54 1.72 -4.46
N ASP A 282 -11.86 2.61 -5.19
CA ASP A 282 -11.44 3.95 -4.76
C ASP A 282 -10.56 3.91 -3.50
N ASP A 283 -9.57 3.02 -3.54
CA ASP A 283 -8.52 2.92 -2.53
C ASP A 283 -7.60 4.13 -2.52
N THR A 284 -7.41 4.70 -3.71
CA THR A 284 -6.52 5.82 -3.98
C THR A 284 -7.32 7.04 -4.45
N SER A 285 -6.70 8.22 -4.37
CA SER A 285 -7.28 9.47 -4.87
C SER A 285 -7.09 9.64 -6.39
N ALA A 286 -6.06 9.00 -6.96
CA ALA A 286 -5.63 9.23 -8.33
C ALA A 286 -4.97 8.00 -9.02
N GLY A 287 -4.99 6.80 -8.43
CA GLY A 287 -4.52 5.57 -9.08
C GLY A 287 -3.03 5.56 -9.39
N GLN A 288 -2.25 6.44 -8.76
CA GLN A 288 -0.84 6.65 -9.07
C GLN A 288 0.07 5.87 -8.14
N SER A 289 1.27 5.57 -8.63
CA SER A 289 2.26 4.81 -7.85
C SER A 289 2.66 5.45 -6.53
N TRP A 290 2.53 6.77 -6.40
CA TRP A 290 2.82 7.48 -5.15
C TRP A 290 1.80 7.19 -4.04
N GLU A 291 0.64 6.63 -4.37
CA GLU A 291 -0.41 6.22 -3.43
C GLU A 291 -0.22 4.79 -2.91
N ALA A 292 0.93 4.18 -3.19
CA ALA A 292 1.30 2.83 -2.72
C ALA A 292 1.14 2.63 -1.21
N PHE A 293 1.29 3.69 -0.41
CA PHE A 293 1.10 3.64 1.04
C PHE A 293 -0.34 3.30 1.43
N SER A 294 -1.34 3.74 0.66
CA SER A 294 -2.75 3.44 0.91
C SER A 294 -3.00 1.94 0.74
N LEU A 295 -2.50 1.39 -0.37
CA LEU A 295 -2.61 -0.03 -0.70
C LEU A 295 -1.77 -0.92 0.24
N GLU A 296 -0.60 -0.46 0.67
CA GLU A 296 0.21 -1.18 1.66
C GLU A 296 -0.49 -1.21 3.02
N SER A 297 -1.13 -0.11 3.44
CA SER A 297 -1.91 -0.09 4.68
C SER A 297 -3.10 -1.04 4.60
N LEU A 298 -3.83 -1.08 3.48
CA LEU A 298 -4.95 -2.00 3.27
C LEU A 298 -4.49 -3.45 3.37
N ASP A 299 -3.45 -3.80 2.62
CA ASP A 299 -2.87 -5.14 2.58
C ASP A 299 -2.38 -5.60 3.97
N GLU A 300 -1.59 -4.78 4.64
CA GLU A 300 -1.07 -5.10 5.98
C GLU A 300 -2.20 -5.21 7.02
N THR A 301 -3.27 -4.44 6.88
CA THR A 301 -4.39 -4.43 7.81
C THR A 301 -5.15 -5.76 7.77
N PHE A 302 -5.30 -6.33 6.58
CA PHE A 302 -6.10 -7.54 6.37
C PHE A 302 -5.26 -8.78 6.08
N ASP A 303 -3.92 -8.72 6.14
CA ASP A 303 -3.00 -9.83 5.77
C ASP A 303 -3.33 -11.21 6.37
N SER A 304 -3.96 -11.23 7.54
CA SER A 304 -4.36 -12.40 8.31
C SER A 304 -5.72 -12.98 7.93
N TYR A 305 -6.47 -12.32 7.05
CA TYR A 305 -7.75 -12.82 6.53
C TYR A 305 -7.53 -13.92 5.50
N ASP A 306 -8.49 -14.83 5.43
CA ASP A 306 -8.42 -15.98 4.54
C ASP A 306 -8.58 -15.57 3.08
N ASP A 307 -9.42 -14.55 2.84
CA ASP A 307 -9.79 -14.11 1.50
C ASP A 307 -9.84 -12.57 1.39
N HIS A 308 -9.15 -12.05 0.38
CA HIS A 308 -9.17 -10.64 -0.01
C HIS A 308 -9.66 -10.53 -1.45
N LEU A 309 -10.76 -9.80 -1.64
CA LEU A 309 -11.33 -9.53 -2.96
C LEU A 309 -11.32 -8.04 -3.21
N ALA A 310 -10.99 -7.63 -4.44
CA ALA A 310 -11.02 -6.23 -4.84
C ALA A 310 -11.48 -6.05 -6.29
N ILE A 311 -12.05 -4.89 -6.54
CA ILE A 311 -12.19 -4.26 -7.87
C ILE A 311 -11.54 -2.88 -7.83
N SER A 312 -11.28 -2.30 -9.01
CA SER A 312 -10.80 -0.92 -9.10
C SER A 312 -11.98 0.04 -9.20
N GLY A 313 -11.95 1.12 -8.42
CA GLY A 313 -12.89 2.24 -8.58
C GLY A 313 -12.44 3.21 -9.68
N ASN A 314 -13.22 4.28 -9.91
CA ASN A 314 -12.88 5.24 -10.95
C ASN A 314 -11.65 6.11 -10.60
N HIS A 315 -11.25 6.17 -9.33
CA HIS A 315 -10.02 6.82 -8.89
C HIS A 315 -8.79 5.91 -8.97
N ASP A 316 -8.97 4.60 -9.11
CA ASP A 316 -7.89 3.61 -9.14
C ASP A 316 -7.35 3.34 -10.56
N HIS A 317 -7.43 4.33 -11.44
CA HIS A 317 -7.26 4.13 -12.87
C HIS A 317 -5.88 3.62 -13.28
N GLY A 318 -5.87 2.91 -14.40
CA GLY A 318 -4.66 2.28 -14.94
C GLY A 318 -4.48 0.88 -14.37
N LYS A 319 -3.23 0.45 -14.22
CA LYS A 319 -2.88 -0.92 -13.77
C LYS A 319 -2.11 -0.94 -12.47
N PHE A 320 -1.93 0.23 -11.85
CA PHE A 320 -1.11 0.33 -10.66
C PHE A 320 -1.81 -0.34 -9.48
N VAL A 321 -3.03 0.08 -9.15
CA VAL A 321 -3.77 -0.38 -7.97
C VAL A 321 -4.04 -1.88 -8.01
N SER A 322 -4.79 -2.34 -9.02
CA SER A 322 -5.08 -3.76 -9.24
C SER A 322 -3.81 -4.61 -9.35
N GLY A 323 -2.79 -4.14 -10.08
CA GLY A 323 -1.51 -4.82 -10.21
C GLY A 323 -0.69 -4.87 -8.91
N TYR A 324 -0.86 -3.90 -8.01
CA TYR A 324 -0.18 -3.83 -6.71
C TYR A 324 -0.80 -4.79 -5.70
N LEU A 325 -2.14 -4.83 -5.63
CA LEU A 325 -2.90 -5.74 -4.78
C LEU A 325 -2.77 -7.20 -5.26
N ALA A 326 -2.86 -7.45 -6.58
CA ALA A 326 -2.69 -8.79 -7.13
C ALA A 326 -1.32 -9.41 -6.81
N LYS A 327 -0.24 -8.61 -6.79
CA LYS A 327 1.10 -9.07 -6.39
C LYS A 327 1.18 -9.50 -4.92
N ARG A 328 0.21 -9.10 -4.10
CA ARG A 328 0.09 -9.43 -2.68
C ARG A 328 -0.91 -10.54 -2.39
N GLY A 329 -1.55 -11.09 -3.42
CA GLY A 329 -2.45 -12.22 -3.30
C GLY A 329 -3.93 -11.86 -3.28
N TRP A 330 -4.27 -10.58 -3.43
CA TRP A 330 -5.66 -10.15 -3.57
C TRP A 330 -6.29 -10.70 -4.85
N THR A 331 -7.54 -11.13 -4.73
CA THR A 331 -8.33 -11.64 -5.84
C THR A 331 -9.00 -10.47 -6.56
N HIS A 332 -8.41 -10.06 -7.68
CA HIS A 332 -8.99 -9.04 -8.55
C HIS A 332 -10.11 -9.64 -9.42
N LEU A 333 -11.34 -9.16 -9.24
CA LEU A 333 -12.55 -9.78 -9.78
C LEU A 333 -12.90 -9.39 -11.23
N ASP A 334 -12.23 -8.40 -11.82
CA ASP A 334 -12.54 -7.83 -13.14
C ASP A 334 -12.85 -8.86 -14.24
N HIS A 335 -14.14 -8.94 -14.62
CA HIS A 335 -14.74 -9.91 -15.54
C HIS A 335 -14.45 -11.39 -15.23
N LYS A 336 -14.33 -11.72 -13.94
CA LYS A 336 -13.97 -13.06 -13.46
C LYS A 336 -14.78 -13.45 -12.24
N ALA A 337 -15.41 -14.63 -12.34
CA ALA A 337 -15.97 -15.27 -11.16
C ALA A 337 -14.86 -15.85 -10.27
N ALA A 338 -15.00 -15.69 -8.96
CA ALA A 338 -14.13 -16.32 -7.96
C ALA A 338 -14.97 -16.93 -6.84
N GLU A 339 -14.60 -18.13 -6.41
CA GLU A 339 -15.26 -18.80 -5.28
C GLU A 339 -14.36 -18.72 -4.04
N LYS A 340 -14.83 -18.02 -3.01
CA LYS A 340 -14.11 -17.74 -1.76
C LYS A 340 -14.99 -18.11 -0.59
N PHE A 341 -14.47 -18.83 0.41
CA PHE A 341 -15.22 -19.33 1.56
C PHE A 341 -16.62 -19.93 1.24
N GLY A 342 -16.75 -20.59 0.07
CA GLY A 342 -18.01 -21.18 -0.40
C GLY A 342 -19.02 -20.20 -1.03
N VAL A 343 -18.65 -18.94 -1.21
CA VAL A 343 -19.44 -17.88 -1.85
C VAL A 343 -18.86 -17.55 -3.23
N ARG A 344 -19.73 -17.46 -4.25
CA ARG A 344 -19.32 -17.05 -5.60
C ARG A 344 -19.45 -15.54 -5.78
N PHE A 345 -18.31 -14.91 -6.01
CA PHE A 345 -18.18 -13.49 -6.33
C PHE A 345 -17.98 -13.29 -7.83
N TYR A 346 -18.46 -12.16 -8.32
CA TYR A 346 -18.11 -11.60 -9.63
C TYR A 346 -17.87 -10.11 -9.44
N GLY A 347 -17.06 -9.49 -10.27
CA GLY A 347 -16.89 -8.04 -10.20
C GLY A 347 -16.34 -7.45 -11.48
N VAL A 348 -16.50 -6.14 -11.61
CA VAL A 348 -16.06 -5.38 -12.77
C VAL A 348 -15.51 -4.06 -12.28
N ASP A 349 -14.35 -3.67 -12.81
CA ASP A 349 -13.74 -2.38 -12.51
C ASP A 349 -14.59 -1.24 -13.09
N ASP A 350 -14.59 -0.06 -12.45
CA ASP A 350 -15.28 1.09 -13.04
C ASP A 350 -14.61 1.46 -14.38
N PRO A 351 -15.35 1.51 -15.50
CA PRO A 351 -14.77 1.83 -16.80
C PRO A 351 -14.37 3.31 -16.92
N ARG A 352 -14.80 4.16 -15.98
CA ARG A 352 -14.47 5.59 -15.93
C ARG A 352 -13.15 5.80 -15.20
N SER A 353 -12.54 6.96 -15.45
CA SER A 353 -11.35 7.39 -14.73
C SER A 353 -11.49 8.83 -14.31
N SER A 354 -11.19 9.10 -13.05
CA SER A 354 -11.14 10.44 -12.47
C SER A 354 -9.93 10.52 -11.55
N GLY A 355 -9.22 11.65 -11.59
CA GLY A 355 -8.16 11.95 -10.63
C GLY A 355 -8.63 12.97 -9.60
N LEU A 356 -7.68 13.76 -9.09
CA LEU A 356 -7.81 14.85 -8.11
C LEU A 356 -8.83 15.95 -8.51
N GLY A 357 -10.11 15.61 -8.60
CA GLY A 357 -11.21 16.48 -8.99
C GLY A 357 -11.44 16.64 -10.50
N ALA A 358 -10.79 15.85 -11.35
CA ALA A 358 -10.93 15.96 -12.81
C ALA A 358 -11.17 14.60 -13.47
N PHE A 359 -12.13 14.57 -14.39
CA PHE A 359 -12.33 13.42 -15.27
C PHE A 359 -11.12 13.23 -16.18
N ILE A 360 -10.68 11.99 -16.33
CA ILE A 360 -9.57 11.59 -17.19
C ILE A 360 -10.15 10.82 -18.38
N PRO A 361 -9.98 11.31 -19.61
CA PRO A 361 -10.42 10.58 -20.80
C PRO A 361 -9.68 9.24 -20.91
N VAL A 362 -10.42 8.15 -20.76
CA VAL A 362 -9.93 6.79 -20.99
C VAL A 362 -10.52 6.21 -22.27
N LYS A 363 -9.73 5.35 -22.92
CA LYS A 363 -10.23 4.51 -24.02
C LYS A 363 -10.77 3.23 -23.41
N GLY A 364 -12.04 2.96 -23.62
CA GLY A 364 -12.71 1.79 -23.04
C GLY A 364 -14.20 1.81 -23.36
N PRO A 365 -14.94 0.81 -22.87
CA PRO A 365 -16.38 0.80 -22.92
C PRO A 365 -16.95 1.96 -22.12
N THR A 366 -18.14 2.40 -22.50
CA THR A 366 -18.96 3.31 -21.70
C THR A 366 -19.56 2.57 -20.50
N LEU A 367 -19.99 3.30 -19.47
CA LEU A 367 -20.68 2.71 -18.32
C LEU A 367 -21.93 1.90 -18.75
N GLU A 368 -22.63 2.34 -19.80
CA GLU A 368 -23.79 1.64 -20.34
C GLU A 368 -23.42 0.31 -21.02
N GLU A 369 -22.37 0.32 -21.86
CA GLU A 369 -21.84 -0.89 -22.49
C GLU A 369 -21.32 -1.89 -21.44
N GLU A 370 -20.66 -1.39 -20.39
CA GLU A 370 -20.13 -2.20 -19.29
C GLU A 370 -21.26 -2.81 -18.45
N THR A 371 -22.29 -2.03 -18.14
CA THR A 371 -23.50 -2.51 -17.45
C THR A 371 -24.18 -3.63 -18.23
N ALA A 372 -24.31 -3.48 -19.56
CA ALA A 372 -24.93 -4.49 -20.42
C ALA A 372 -24.07 -5.77 -20.46
N THR A 373 -22.76 -5.63 -20.64
CA THR A 373 -21.81 -6.75 -20.67
C THR A 373 -21.82 -7.52 -19.34
N THR A 374 -21.70 -6.80 -18.22
CA THR A 374 -21.77 -7.38 -16.87
C THR A 374 -23.06 -8.19 -16.67
N ALA A 375 -24.20 -7.66 -17.11
CA ALA A 375 -25.46 -8.35 -16.97
C ALA A 375 -25.56 -9.63 -17.80
N ASP A 376 -25.05 -9.61 -19.04
CA ASP A 376 -25.02 -10.79 -19.91
C ASP A 376 -24.09 -11.87 -19.31
N GLU A 377 -22.89 -11.51 -18.86
CA GLU A 377 -21.94 -12.45 -18.25
C GLU A 377 -22.47 -13.09 -16.96
N VAL A 378 -23.05 -12.28 -16.07
CA VAL A 378 -23.62 -12.77 -14.79
C VAL A 378 -24.84 -13.67 -15.05
N CYS A 379 -25.70 -13.32 -16.00
CA CYS A 379 -26.84 -14.17 -16.36
C CYS A 379 -26.40 -15.47 -17.05
N ASP A 380 -25.40 -15.43 -17.91
CA ASP A 380 -24.82 -16.62 -18.54
C ASP A 380 -24.24 -17.61 -17.50
N LEU A 381 -23.66 -17.11 -16.41
CA LEU A 381 -23.19 -17.94 -15.29
C LEU A 381 -24.37 -18.58 -14.55
N ASP A 382 -25.41 -17.81 -14.26
CA ASP A 382 -26.61 -18.31 -13.58
C ASP A 382 -27.34 -19.39 -14.40
N GLU A 383 -27.45 -19.22 -15.72
CA GLU A 383 -28.01 -20.24 -16.63
C GLU A 383 -27.23 -21.56 -16.62
N LYS A 384 -25.92 -21.51 -16.35
CA LYS A 384 -25.05 -22.69 -16.21
C LYS A 384 -25.12 -23.34 -14.82
N GLY A 385 -25.94 -22.81 -13.91
CA GLY A 385 -25.99 -23.24 -12.51
C GLY A 385 -24.85 -22.69 -11.65
N GLU A 386 -24.09 -21.73 -12.16
CA GLU A 386 -22.97 -21.07 -11.49
C GLU A 386 -23.38 -19.69 -10.96
N ARG A 387 -24.56 -19.61 -10.35
CA ARG A 387 -25.13 -18.35 -9.85
C ARG A 387 -24.12 -17.55 -9.02
N VAL A 388 -24.05 -16.25 -9.29
CA VAL A 388 -23.26 -15.28 -8.53
C VAL A 388 -24.03 -14.90 -7.26
N ALA A 389 -23.42 -15.11 -6.10
CA ALA A 389 -23.98 -14.75 -4.81
C ALA A 389 -23.77 -13.27 -4.50
N THR A 390 -22.62 -12.70 -4.89
CA THR A 390 -22.34 -11.27 -4.72
C THR A 390 -21.62 -10.71 -5.94
N LEU A 391 -22.23 -9.71 -6.57
CA LEU A 391 -21.63 -8.89 -7.61
C LEU A 391 -21.04 -7.63 -6.97
N VAL A 392 -19.73 -7.43 -7.12
CA VAL A 392 -18.98 -6.28 -6.60
C VAL A 392 -18.73 -5.32 -7.76
N VAL A 393 -19.28 -4.11 -7.67
CA VAL A 393 -19.11 -3.06 -8.69
C VAL A 393 -18.86 -1.74 -7.97
N HIS A 394 -18.10 -0.82 -8.55
CA HIS A 394 -17.87 0.45 -7.85
C HIS A 394 -19.14 1.32 -7.87
N ASP A 395 -19.84 1.38 -9.01
CA ASP A 395 -21.14 2.04 -9.16
C ASP A 395 -22.27 1.00 -9.24
N ALA A 396 -23.23 1.08 -8.32
CA ALA A 396 -24.35 0.13 -8.25
C ALA A 396 -25.16 0.02 -9.54
N ASN A 397 -25.15 1.05 -10.40
CA ASN A 397 -25.83 0.99 -11.70
C ASN A 397 -25.28 -0.13 -12.60
N MET A 398 -24.01 -0.50 -12.47
CA MET A 398 -23.38 -1.57 -13.25
C MET A 398 -23.97 -2.95 -12.94
N GLY A 399 -24.47 -3.17 -11.72
CA GLY A 399 -25.15 -4.40 -11.34
C GLY A 399 -26.66 -4.40 -11.55
N ARG A 400 -27.25 -3.25 -11.88
CA ARG A 400 -28.70 -3.07 -11.93
C ARG A 400 -29.38 -4.03 -12.89
N THR A 401 -28.89 -4.13 -14.13
CA THR A 401 -29.54 -4.97 -15.14
C THR A 401 -29.44 -6.47 -14.81
N ALA A 402 -28.33 -6.93 -14.22
CA ALA A 402 -28.20 -8.31 -13.73
C ALA A 402 -29.22 -8.61 -12.62
N LEU A 403 -29.42 -7.66 -11.71
CA LEU A 403 -30.35 -7.75 -10.59
C LEU A 403 -31.82 -7.69 -11.06
N GLU A 404 -32.16 -6.79 -11.99
CA GLU A 404 -33.48 -6.68 -12.60
C GLU A 404 -33.86 -7.92 -13.41
N ARG A 405 -32.89 -8.61 -14.02
CA ARG A 405 -33.10 -9.93 -14.65
C ARG A 405 -33.17 -11.07 -13.63
N GLY A 406 -32.80 -10.83 -12.37
CA GLY A 406 -32.80 -11.80 -11.27
C GLY A 406 -31.66 -12.82 -11.32
N CYS A 407 -30.52 -12.46 -11.91
CA CYS A 407 -29.37 -13.37 -12.12
C CYS A 407 -28.36 -13.38 -10.95
N VAL A 408 -28.49 -12.49 -9.98
CA VAL A 408 -27.59 -12.34 -8.83
C VAL A 408 -28.38 -12.16 -7.53
N ASP A 409 -27.82 -12.59 -6.40
CA ASP A 409 -28.46 -12.46 -5.07
C ASP A 409 -28.19 -11.10 -4.40
N LEU A 410 -26.97 -10.57 -4.50
CA LEU A 410 -26.58 -9.28 -3.92
C LEU A 410 -25.66 -8.50 -4.86
N VAL A 411 -25.95 -7.22 -5.07
CA VAL A 411 -25.03 -6.23 -5.66
C VAL A 411 -24.50 -5.35 -4.54
N VAL A 412 -23.19 -5.26 -4.39
CA VAL A 412 -22.53 -4.32 -3.46
C VAL A 412 -21.71 -3.30 -4.22
N ALA A 413 -21.73 -2.07 -3.74
CA ALA A 413 -21.05 -0.95 -4.39
C ALA A 413 -20.54 0.13 -3.44
N GLY A 414 -19.84 1.11 -4.02
CA GLY A 414 -19.34 2.33 -3.38
C GLY A 414 -19.74 3.58 -4.17
N HIS A 415 -18.76 4.43 -4.54
CA HIS A 415 -18.85 5.56 -5.47
C HIS A 415 -19.63 6.79 -4.96
N LEU A 416 -20.77 6.58 -4.30
CA LEU A 416 -21.64 7.69 -3.87
C LEU A 416 -21.15 8.39 -2.59
N HIS A 417 -20.22 7.75 -1.86
CA HIS A 417 -19.74 8.17 -0.53
C HIS A 417 -20.88 8.37 0.48
N VAL A 418 -22.04 7.75 0.23
CA VAL A 418 -23.22 7.76 1.08
C VAL A 418 -23.87 6.38 1.01
N GLN A 419 -24.40 5.93 2.13
CA GLN A 419 -25.14 4.68 2.18
C GLN A 419 -26.41 4.75 1.32
N VAL A 420 -26.64 3.71 0.51
CA VAL A 420 -27.92 3.49 -0.17
C VAL A 420 -28.33 2.03 -0.01
N GLY A 421 -29.55 1.80 0.48
CA GLY A 421 -30.09 0.47 0.72
C GLY A 421 -29.75 -0.11 2.11
N PRO A 422 -29.84 -1.43 2.28
CA PRO A 422 -30.10 -2.42 1.23
C PRO A 422 -31.54 -2.35 0.67
N GLU A 423 -31.67 -2.39 -0.64
CA GLU A 423 -32.96 -2.38 -1.34
C GLU A 423 -33.24 -3.74 -1.98
N ARG A 424 -34.41 -4.32 -1.70
CA ARG A 424 -34.84 -5.60 -2.29
C ARG A 424 -35.43 -5.37 -3.68
N VAL A 425 -34.94 -6.12 -4.65
CA VAL A 425 -35.41 -6.11 -6.05
C VAL A 425 -35.92 -7.49 -6.41
N VAL A 426 -37.12 -7.56 -7.00
CA VAL A 426 -37.67 -8.80 -7.58
C VAL A 426 -37.39 -8.76 -9.07
N GLY A 427 -36.53 -9.65 -9.54
CA GLY A 427 -36.18 -9.73 -10.95
C GLY A 427 -37.36 -10.19 -11.81
N THR A 428 -37.26 -9.97 -13.12
CA THR A 428 -38.27 -10.38 -14.11
C THR A 428 -38.50 -11.88 -14.15
N ASN A 429 -37.54 -12.67 -13.65
CA ASN A 429 -37.65 -14.12 -13.48
C ASN A 429 -38.31 -14.55 -12.15
N GLY A 430 -38.77 -13.61 -11.33
CA GLY A 430 -39.43 -13.85 -10.04
C GLY A 430 -38.50 -14.09 -8.85
N ARG A 431 -37.18 -14.22 -9.05
CA ARG A 431 -36.20 -14.33 -7.97
C ARG A 431 -35.91 -12.97 -7.36
N ALA A 432 -35.71 -12.95 -6.05
CA ALA A 432 -35.33 -11.75 -5.34
C ALA A 432 -33.81 -11.64 -5.19
N GLY A 433 -33.33 -10.40 -5.19
CA GLY A 433 -31.98 -10.05 -4.78
C GLY A 433 -31.97 -8.67 -4.14
N TYR A 434 -30.78 -8.19 -3.79
CA TYR A 434 -30.60 -6.90 -3.13
C TYR A 434 -29.52 -6.07 -3.80
N THR A 435 -29.64 -4.74 -3.67
CA THR A 435 -28.54 -3.81 -3.97
C THR A 435 -28.20 -3.00 -2.72
N TYR A 436 -26.92 -2.79 -2.49
CA TYR A 436 -26.39 -2.01 -1.38
C TYR A 436 -25.18 -1.18 -1.82
N THR A 437 -25.22 0.12 -1.57
CA THR A 437 -24.08 1.01 -1.73
C THR A 437 -23.54 1.38 -0.36
N ASN A 438 -22.29 1.03 -0.08
CA ASN A 438 -21.56 1.45 1.11
C ASN A 438 -21.26 2.95 1.04
N GLY A 439 -21.27 3.61 2.19
CA GLY A 439 -20.67 4.93 2.34
C GLY A 439 -19.16 4.92 2.08
N THR A 440 -18.49 6.04 2.33
CA THR A 440 -17.03 6.09 2.21
C THR A 440 -16.35 5.50 3.43
N THR A 441 -15.52 4.48 3.29
CA THR A 441 -14.72 3.95 4.40
C THR A 441 -13.70 4.97 4.89
N GLY A 442 -13.16 5.81 3.99
CA GLY A 442 -12.21 6.86 4.35
C GLY A 442 -12.84 8.14 4.91
N GLY A 443 -14.17 8.29 4.93
CA GLY A 443 -14.81 9.56 5.29
C GLY A 443 -14.41 10.70 4.34
N ALA A 444 -14.25 10.41 3.05
CA ALA A 444 -13.79 11.31 1.99
C ALA A 444 -14.89 12.25 1.47
N ALA A 445 -14.72 13.57 1.63
CA ALA A 445 -15.63 14.57 1.03
C ALA A 445 -15.23 14.96 -0.41
N PHE A 446 -13.96 14.75 -0.77
CA PHE A 446 -13.37 15.03 -2.08
C PHE A 446 -12.34 13.94 -2.38
N ALA A 447 -11.83 13.89 -3.62
CA ALA A 447 -10.88 12.90 -4.12
C ALA A 447 -9.67 12.65 -3.21
N VAL A 448 -9.27 13.58 -2.33
CA VAL A 448 -8.17 13.37 -1.38
C VAL A 448 -8.69 13.38 0.05
N ALA A 449 -8.67 12.22 0.71
CA ALA A 449 -8.93 12.09 2.15
C ALA A 449 -7.67 11.73 2.96
N ALA A 450 -6.51 11.75 2.33
CA ALA A 450 -5.27 11.22 2.87
C ALA A 450 -4.73 11.88 4.16
N VAL A 451 -5.25 13.04 4.58
CA VAL A 451 -4.64 13.81 5.69
C VAL A 451 -5.67 14.23 6.73
N GLY A 452 -5.74 13.44 7.80
CA GLY A 452 -6.30 13.75 9.11
C GLY A 452 -7.63 13.11 9.49
N GLN A 453 -8.41 13.80 10.31
CA GLN A 453 -9.73 13.33 10.75
C GLN A 453 -10.72 13.28 9.58
N LEU A 454 -11.78 12.50 9.77
CA LEU A 454 -12.83 12.30 8.76
C LEU A 454 -13.43 13.64 8.31
N ARG A 455 -13.62 13.79 6.99
CA ARG A 455 -14.23 15.00 6.39
C ARG A 455 -15.74 14.87 6.23
N ARG A 456 -16.24 13.63 6.19
CA ARG A 456 -17.65 13.26 6.31
C ARG A 456 -17.77 11.98 7.12
N GLU A 457 -19.00 11.55 7.37
CA GLU A 457 -19.25 10.25 8.01
C GLU A 457 -18.58 9.12 7.23
N ALA A 458 -17.78 8.33 7.92
CA ALA A 458 -17.15 7.14 7.36
C ALA A 458 -18.03 5.91 7.59
N GLU A 459 -17.92 4.90 6.72
CA GLU A 459 -18.71 3.67 6.80
C GLU A 459 -17.94 2.44 6.32
N PHE A 460 -18.11 1.35 7.04
CA PHE A 460 -17.75 0.01 6.61
C PHE A 460 -18.88 -0.94 7.01
N THR A 461 -19.08 -2.00 6.23
CA THR A 461 -20.30 -2.81 6.34
C THR A 461 -19.99 -4.29 6.49
N PHE A 462 -20.69 -4.99 7.36
CA PHE A 462 -20.57 -6.43 7.51
C PHE A 462 -21.57 -7.15 6.60
N LEU A 463 -21.06 -8.05 5.76
CA LEU A 463 -21.82 -8.94 4.91
C LEU A 463 -21.78 -10.34 5.53
N THR A 464 -22.95 -10.87 5.89
CA THR A 464 -23.08 -12.22 6.47
C THR A 464 -23.56 -13.20 5.41
N TYR A 465 -22.90 -14.35 5.33
CA TYR A 465 -23.19 -15.41 4.37
C TYR A 465 -23.52 -16.71 5.09
N ALA A 466 -24.46 -17.48 4.55
CA ALA A 466 -24.75 -18.85 4.97
C ALA A 466 -24.98 -19.71 3.73
N GLU A 467 -24.42 -20.92 3.71
CA GLU A 467 -24.57 -21.86 2.59
C GLU A 467 -24.22 -21.24 1.21
N GLY A 468 -23.20 -20.38 1.18
CA GLY A 468 -22.73 -19.72 -0.03
C GLY A 468 -23.58 -18.54 -0.52
N ARG A 469 -24.61 -18.12 0.23
CA ARG A 469 -25.53 -17.03 -0.14
C ARG A 469 -25.54 -15.91 0.91
N PRO A 470 -25.79 -14.66 0.50
CA PRO A 470 -25.85 -13.53 1.43
C PRO A 470 -27.14 -13.60 2.26
N VAL A 471 -27.03 -13.48 3.58
CA VAL A 471 -28.16 -13.57 4.53
C VAL A 471 -28.33 -12.32 5.39
N GLY A 472 -27.36 -11.41 5.39
CA GLY A 472 -27.53 -10.15 6.09
C GLY A 472 -26.47 -9.09 5.83
N ILE A 473 -26.85 -7.86 6.13
CA ILE A 473 -26.03 -6.66 5.99
C ILE A 473 -26.13 -5.83 7.27
N GLN A 474 -24.99 -5.37 7.79
CA GLN A 474 -24.97 -4.49 8.96
C GLN A 474 -23.88 -3.41 8.84
N PRO A 475 -24.27 -2.16 8.57
CA PRO A 475 -23.34 -1.03 8.47
C PRO A 475 -22.84 -0.54 9.85
N VAL A 476 -21.60 -0.06 9.88
CA VAL A 476 -21.04 0.71 11.00
C VAL A 476 -20.58 2.06 10.48
N ARG A 477 -21.12 3.12 11.09
CA ARG A 477 -20.87 4.51 10.70
C ARG A 477 -20.07 5.24 11.77
N VAL A 478 -19.10 6.05 11.33
CA VAL A 478 -18.24 6.85 12.20
C VAL A 478 -18.35 8.31 11.81
N SER A 479 -18.89 9.13 12.71
CA SER A 479 -19.05 10.56 12.47
C SER A 479 -17.71 11.29 12.48
N THR A 480 -17.67 12.49 11.91
CA THR A 480 -16.49 13.38 11.94
C THR A 480 -16.07 13.80 13.36
N HIS A 481 -16.95 13.63 14.35
CA HIS A 481 -16.68 13.88 15.76
C HIS A 481 -16.20 12.62 16.51
N GLY A 482 -16.12 11.47 15.84
CA GLY A 482 -15.66 10.21 16.41
C GLY A 482 -16.75 9.42 17.14
N THR A 483 -18.02 9.71 16.86
CA THR A 483 -19.15 8.89 17.35
C THR A 483 -19.31 7.68 16.44
N VAL A 484 -19.29 6.48 17.01
CA VAL A 484 -19.56 5.23 16.28
C VAL A 484 -21.02 4.86 16.45
N THR A 485 -21.70 4.57 15.34
CA THR A 485 -23.09 4.09 15.28
C THR A 485 -23.11 2.75 14.57
N VAL A 486 -23.78 1.76 15.16
CA VAL A 486 -24.02 0.45 14.54
C VAL A 486 -25.47 0.42 14.09
N ASP A 487 -25.68 0.24 12.79
CA ASP A 487 -27.03 0.18 12.24
C ASP A 487 -27.66 -1.20 12.51
N PRO A 488 -29.00 -1.32 12.46
CA PRO A 488 -29.66 -2.60 12.65
C PRO A 488 -29.23 -3.63 11.62
N TYR A 489 -29.09 -4.89 12.04
CA TYR A 489 -28.88 -6.00 11.11
C TYR A 489 -30.10 -6.17 10.20
N VAL A 490 -29.87 -6.12 8.89
CA VAL A 490 -30.91 -6.35 7.89
C VAL A 490 -30.77 -7.76 7.33
N ALA A 491 -31.71 -8.65 7.67
CA ALA A 491 -31.78 -9.97 7.08
C ALA A 491 -32.21 -9.89 5.60
N LEU A 492 -31.52 -10.65 4.74
CA LEU A 492 -31.80 -10.68 3.31
C LEU A 492 -32.71 -11.86 2.97
N ASP A 493 -33.96 -11.58 2.62
CA ASP A 493 -34.94 -12.57 2.18
C ASP A 493 -34.90 -12.73 0.65
N LEU A 494 -34.18 -13.76 0.23
CA LEU A 494 -34.01 -14.14 -1.17
C LEU A 494 -35.14 -15.06 -1.68
N SER A 495 -36.20 -15.29 -0.90
CA SER A 495 -37.35 -16.07 -1.35
C SER A 495 -38.11 -15.34 -2.46
N ALA A 496 -38.68 -16.11 -3.40
CA ALA A 496 -39.55 -15.53 -4.43
C ALA A 496 -40.85 -15.03 -3.80
N THR A 497 -41.35 -13.87 -4.23
CA THR A 497 -42.65 -13.37 -3.76
C THR A 497 -43.74 -14.34 -4.24
N THR A 498 -44.36 -15.09 -3.33
CA THR A 498 -45.55 -15.90 -3.63
C THR A 498 -46.77 -14.98 -3.79
N GLY A 499 -46.78 -14.17 -4.84
CA GLY A 499 -47.89 -13.30 -5.20
C GLY A 499 -48.74 -13.96 -6.27
N ALA A 500 -49.89 -14.49 -5.88
CA ALA A 500 -50.94 -14.92 -6.78
C ALA A 500 -51.24 -13.80 -7.79
N VAL A 501 -51.22 -14.14 -9.07
CA VAL A 501 -51.87 -13.34 -10.11
C VAL A 501 -53.36 -13.31 -9.76
N PRO A 502 -53.98 -12.14 -9.52
CA PRO A 502 -55.44 -12.08 -9.47
C PRO A 502 -55.94 -12.32 -10.90
N ASP A 503 -56.74 -13.37 -11.09
CA ASP A 503 -57.52 -13.61 -12.31
C ASP A 503 -58.42 -12.42 -12.67
#